data_AF-A7ZBV0-F1
#
_entry.id   AF-A7ZBV0-F1
#
_cell.length_a   1.000
_cell.length_b   1.000
_cell.length_c   1.000
_cell.angle_alpha   90.00
_cell.angle_beta   90.00
_cell.angle_gamma   90.00
#
_symmetry.space_group_name_H-M   'P 1'
#
loop_
_entity.id
_entity.type
_entity.pdbx_description
1 polymer ?
#
loop_
_entity_poly.entity_id
_entity_poly.type
_entity_poly.pdbx_seq_one_letter_code
_entity_poly.pdbx_strand_id
1 'polypeptide(L)'
;MTKKYKTKMEDSFKTKVQLFLFDKAFSWDNLDENGCNDYYIMSNIETIKKDFKNFEVTNEVANLYSSKYYQLELNSDKSKIKHKGKELSIMIIEQRQYFVQKSKEFTEILDALEKEYENDFEEKFSETDFNKMLDKTTCSYCGISLAQIEELGKNGKLNNKRSDTRGYTLEIDRKLPNLEYSEENCCMACYWCNNAKTDEFSPKEFKPIAEGIRKAWNERLKQIGKAEIEYKSDEKFWKTDFDTKMNPKIK
;
A
#
# COMPACT_ATOMS: atom_id res chain seq x y z
N MET A 1 21.34 3.30 -2.10
CA MET A 1 19.92 3.73 -2.16
C MET A 1 19.66 4.67 -3.33
N THR A 2 19.02 4.15 -4.39
CA THR A 2 18.47 4.96 -5.48
C THR A 2 17.35 5.89 -4.97
N LYS A 3 17.12 7.01 -5.65
CA LYS A 3 16.01 7.93 -5.33
C LYS A 3 14.65 7.20 -5.31
N LYS A 4 14.44 6.28 -6.26
CA LYS A 4 13.18 5.54 -6.38
C LYS A 4 12.97 4.56 -5.22
N TYR A 5 14.01 3.87 -4.79
CA TYR A 5 13.96 3.00 -3.61
C TYR A 5 13.62 3.81 -2.36
N LYS A 6 14.32 4.93 -2.14
CA LYS A 6 14.07 5.81 -1.00
C LYS A 6 12.62 6.29 -0.95
N THR A 7 12.07 6.76 -2.07
CA THR A 7 10.66 7.18 -2.14
C THR A 7 9.71 6.04 -1.79
N LYS A 8 10.02 4.78 -2.15
CA LYS A 8 9.18 3.63 -1.80
C LYS A 8 9.33 3.18 -0.35
N MET A 9 10.51 3.36 0.24
CA MET A 9 10.70 3.26 1.68
C MET A 9 9.83 4.30 2.40
N GLU A 10 9.90 5.58 2.00
CA GLU A 10 9.09 6.67 2.57
C GLU A 10 7.57 6.43 2.44
N ASP A 11 7.09 5.96 1.29
CA ASP A 11 5.68 5.59 1.07
C ASP A 11 5.26 4.42 1.99
N SER A 12 6.16 3.45 2.18
CA SER A 12 5.94 2.28 3.04
C SER A 12 5.90 2.70 4.52
N PHE A 13 6.82 3.56 4.94
CA PHE A 13 6.88 4.15 6.27
C PHE A 13 5.59 4.88 6.63
N LYS A 14 5.08 5.73 5.72
CA LYS A 14 3.81 6.43 5.91
C LYS A 14 2.64 5.47 6.14
N THR A 15 2.61 4.36 5.41
CA THR A 15 1.58 3.32 5.59
C THR A 15 1.67 2.72 6.99
N LYS A 16 2.87 2.32 7.44
CA LYS A 16 3.09 1.78 8.79
C LYS A 16 2.71 2.78 9.87
N VAL A 17 3.11 4.05 9.75
CA VAL A 17 2.78 5.12 10.71
C VAL A 17 1.27 5.35 10.83
N GLN A 18 0.55 5.42 9.70
CA GLN A 18 -0.90 5.62 9.72
C GLN A 18 -1.61 4.48 10.47
N LEU A 19 -1.25 3.24 10.17
CA LEU A 19 -1.83 2.08 10.82
C LEU A 19 -1.39 1.93 12.28
N PHE A 20 -0.16 2.33 12.61
CA PHE A 20 0.34 2.38 13.98
C PHE A 20 -0.43 3.39 14.82
N LEU A 21 -0.66 4.60 14.30
CA LEU A 21 -1.46 5.64 14.96
C LEU A 21 -2.90 5.18 15.17
N PHE A 22 -3.51 4.60 14.13
CA PHE A 22 -4.84 4.02 14.21
C PHE A 22 -4.93 2.91 15.26
N ASP A 23 -3.99 1.96 15.26
CA ASP A 23 -3.91 0.87 16.24
C ASP A 23 -3.71 1.37 17.67
N LYS A 24 -2.82 2.37 17.83
CA LYS A 24 -2.53 2.98 19.13
C LYS A 24 -3.72 3.76 19.66
N ALA A 25 -4.56 4.37 18.81
CA ALA A 25 -5.77 5.03 19.26
C ALA A 25 -6.68 4.10 20.09
N PHE A 26 -6.66 2.78 19.87
CA PHE A 26 -7.40 1.81 20.69
C PHE A 26 -6.63 1.35 21.92
N SER A 27 -5.33 1.55 21.98
CA SER A 27 -4.52 1.14 23.13
C SER A 27 -4.65 2.11 24.32
N TRP A 28 -5.32 3.26 24.15
CA TRP A 28 -5.43 4.30 25.18
C TRP A 28 -6.59 4.04 26.15
N ASP A 29 -6.35 4.24 27.46
CA ASP A 29 -7.34 4.18 28.53
C ASP A 29 -7.50 5.56 29.17
N ASN A 30 -8.61 6.24 28.89
CA ASN A 30 -8.99 7.50 29.53
C ASN A 30 -9.85 7.20 30.77
N LEU A 31 -9.29 6.53 31.78
CA LEU A 31 -10.04 6.18 33.00
C LEU A 31 -10.00 7.27 34.09
N ASP A 32 -9.35 8.41 33.86
CA ASP A 32 -9.27 9.47 34.84
C ASP A 32 -10.16 10.68 34.46
N GLU A 33 -11.02 11.04 35.41
CA GLU A 33 -11.98 12.15 35.36
C GLU A 33 -11.34 13.54 35.19
N ASN A 34 -9.99 13.63 35.12
CA ASN A 34 -9.22 14.88 35.23
C ASN A 34 -8.31 15.23 34.04
N GLY A 35 -8.27 14.47 32.94
CA GLY A 35 -7.47 14.88 31.78
C GLY A 35 -7.15 13.79 30.77
N CYS A 36 -6.69 14.19 29.60
CA CYS A 36 -6.32 13.28 28.51
C CYS A 36 -4.92 12.69 28.76
N ASN A 37 -4.87 11.44 29.19
CA ASN A 37 -3.65 10.62 29.27
C ASN A 37 -3.28 10.05 27.87
N ASP A 38 -2.85 10.93 26.97
CA ASP A 38 -2.45 10.56 25.61
C ASP A 38 -1.16 9.71 25.65
N TYR A 39 -1.15 8.57 24.95
CA TYR A 39 0.02 7.68 24.85
C TYR A 39 1.28 8.42 24.39
N TYR A 40 1.16 9.39 23.48
CA TYR A 40 2.31 10.16 23.00
C TYR A 40 2.73 11.27 23.96
N ILE A 41 1.86 11.69 24.87
CA ILE A 41 2.22 12.62 25.97
C ILE A 41 2.88 11.84 27.11
N MET A 42 2.44 10.61 27.37
CA MET A 42 2.93 9.80 28.49
C MET A 42 4.12 8.92 28.15
N SER A 43 4.31 8.56 26.88
CA SER A 43 5.40 7.70 26.43
C SER A 43 6.57 8.53 25.97
N ASN A 44 7.76 8.21 26.45
CA ASN A 44 8.99 8.75 25.88
C ASN A 44 9.27 8.15 24.49
N ILE A 45 10.14 8.82 23.74
CA ILE A 45 10.50 8.42 22.37
C ILE A 45 11.01 6.98 22.27
N GLU A 46 11.77 6.48 23.25
CA GLU A 46 12.29 5.10 23.24
C GLU A 46 11.18 4.06 23.38
N THR A 47 10.13 4.35 24.15
CA THR A 47 8.94 3.50 24.25
C THR A 47 8.18 3.46 22.93
N ILE A 48 8.00 4.63 22.30
CA ILE A 48 7.31 4.76 21.00
C ILE A 48 8.08 3.99 19.92
N LYS A 49 9.42 4.14 19.87
CA LYS A 49 10.29 3.41 18.94
C LYS A 49 10.18 1.90 19.12
N LYS A 50 10.23 1.42 20.36
CA LYS A 50 10.09 0.00 20.67
C LYS A 50 8.72 -0.54 20.22
N ASP A 51 7.66 0.19 20.51
CA ASP A 51 6.30 -0.21 20.15
C ASP A 51 6.08 -0.19 18.64
N PHE A 52 6.63 0.81 17.94
CA PHE A 52 6.57 0.91 16.47
C PHE A 52 7.35 -0.22 15.80
N LYS A 53 8.51 -0.58 16.34
CA LYS A 53 9.31 -1.71 15.85
C LYS A 53 8.56 -3.04 16.00
N ASN A 54 7.88 -3.23 17.12
CA ASN A 54 7.09 -4.44 17.39
C ASN A 54 5.71 -4.44 16.72
N PHE A 55 5.29 -3.33 16.12
CA PHE A 55 4.01 -3.24 15.43
C PHE A 55 4.12 -3.85 14.03
N GLU A 56 3.31 -4.87 13.79
CA GLU A 56 3.15 -5.52 12.49
C GLU A 56 1.88 -5.02 11.82
N VAL A 57 2.00 -4.60 10.55
CA VAL A 57 0.86 -4.24 9.72
C VAL A 57 0.16 -5.51 9.24
N THR A 58 -0.91 -5.89 9.93
CA THR A 58 -1.72 -7.06 9.58
C THR A 58 -2.84 -6.72 8.60
N ASN A 59 -3.35 -7.74 7.90
CA ASN A 59 -4.54 -7.60 7.06
C ASN A 59 -5.75 -7.11 7.87
N GLU A 60 -5.90 -7.55 9.13
CA GLU A 60 -7.01 -7.14 9.99
C GLU A 60 -7.01 -5.62 10.22
N VAL A 61 -5.87 -5.06 10.67
CA VAL A 61 -5.77 -3.62 10.93
C VAL A 61 -5.85 -2.81 9.64
N ALA A 62 -5.22 -3.27 8.56
CA ALA A 62 -5.22 -2.61 7.27
C ALA A 62 -6.64 -2.55 6.66
N ASN A 63 -7.38 -3.66 6.67
CA ASN A 63 -8.73 -3.74 6.16
C ASN A 63 -9.71 -2.96 7.03
N LEU A 64 -9.54 -2.97 8.36
CA LEU A 64 -10.38 -2.17 9.26
C LEU A 64 -10.17 -0.68 9.02
N TYR A 65 -8.92 -0.25 8.85
CA TYR A 65 -8.57 1.14 8.54
C TYR A 65 -9.16 1.60 7.19
N SER A 66 -8.98 0.83 6.11
CA SER A 66 -9.45 1.23 4.78
C SER A 66 -10.97 1.12 4.60
N SER A 67 -11.60 0.04 5.08
CA SER A 67 -13.02 -0.24 4.83
C SER A 67 -13.98 0.34 5.85
N LYS A 68 -13.50 0.69 7.06
CA LYS A 68 -14.34 1.28 8.12
C LYS A 68 -13.94 2.71 8.41
N TYR A 69 -12.69 2.93 8.83
CA TYR A 69 -12.27 4.26 9.26
C TYR A 69 -12.38 5.30 8.15
N TYR A 70 -11.95 4.99 6.92
CA TYR A 70 -12.07 5.92 5.79
C TYR A 70 -13.46 6.03 5.13
N GLN A 71 -14.35 5.07 5.36
CA GLN A 71 -15.66 5.01 4.67
C GLN A 71 -16.79 5.70 5.44
N LEU A 72 -16.58 6.00 6.71
CA LEU A 72 -17.63 6.51 7.55
C LEU A 72 -17.64 8.04 7.47
N GLU A 73 -18.81 8.60 7.13
CA GLU A 73 -19.01 10.05 7.19
C GLU A 73 -18.69 10.54 8.60
N LEU A 74 -17.81 11.54 8.67
CA LEU A 74 -17.24 12.17 9.88
C LEU A 74 -18.28 12.70 10.88
N ASN A 75 -19.58 12.66 10.54
CA ASN A 75 -20.65 13.37 11.24
C ASN A 75 -21.71 12.45 11.87
N SER A 76 -21.43 11.15 11.99
CA SER A 76 -22.29 10.22 12.72
C SER A 76 -21.60 9.79 14.01
N ASP A 77 -22.03 10.37 15.14
CA ASP A 77 -21.66 9.93 16.51
C ASP A 77 -21.94 8.43 16.76
N LYS A 78 -22.69 7.78 15.86
CA LYS A 78 -23.03 6.36 15.89
C LYS A 78 -21.99 5.46 15.23
N SER A 79 -21.06 6.03 14.45
CA SER A 79 -20.06 5.29 13.69
C SER A 79 -18.94 4.84 14.62
N LYS A 80 -19.01 3.57 15.04
CA LYS A 80 -18.07 2.95 15.97
C LYS A 80 -17.23 1.86 15.30
N ILE A 81 -15.99 1.74 15.74
CA ILE A 81 -15.06 0.71 15.32
C ILE A 81 -14.65 -0.09 16.55
N LYS A 82 -14.64 -1.42 16.42
CA LYS A 82 -14.16 -2.34 17.44
C LYS A 82 -12.78 -2.87 17.05
N HIS A 83 -11.79 -2.67 17.90
CA HIS A 83 -10.42 -3.15 17.72
C HIS A 83 -9.78 -3.39 19.09
N LYS A 84 -8.96 -4.45 19.23
CA LYS A 84 -8.32 -4.84 20.50
C LYS A 84 -9.28 -4.90 21.71
N GLY A 85 -10.50 -5.37 21.50
CA GLY A 85 -11.51 -5.49 22.56
C GLY A 85 -12.14 -4.17 23.02
N LYS A 86 -11.72 -3.03 22.45
CA LYS A 86 -12.28 -1.70 22.71
C LYS A 86 -13.15 -1.26 21.53
N GLU A 87 -14.16 -0.45 21.83
CA GLU A 87 -15.07 0.13 20.84
C GLU A 87 -15.00 1.65 20.95
N LEU A 88 -14.59 2.33 19.87
CA LEU A 88 -14.41 3.78 19.83
C LEU A 88 -15.24 4.38 18.69
N SER A 89 -15.78 5.59 18.91
CA SER A 89 -16.32 6.39 17.80
C SER A 89 -15.18 6.94 16.94
N ILE A 90 -15.46 7.19 15.67
CA ILE A 90 -14.46 7.77 14.77
C ILE A 90 -13.97 9.13 15.25
N MET A 91 -14.86 9.97 15.76
CA MET A 91 -14.47 11.27 16.33
C MET A 91 -13.40 11.12 17.41
N ILE A 92 -13.50 10.11 18.27
CA ILE A 92 -12.48 9.83 19.28
C ILE A 92 -11.18 9.42 18.59
N ILE A 93 -11.21 8.50 17.61
CA ILE A 93 -10.02 8.04 16.89
C ILE A 93 -9.32 9.22 16.18
N GLU A 94 -10.07 10.11 15.54
CA GLU A 94 -9.54 11.28 14.84
C GLU A 94 -8.99 12.34 15.79
N GLN A 95 -9.73 12.64 16.87
CA GLN A 95 -9.28 13.58 17.89
C GLN A 95 -7.95 13.11 18.49
N ARG A 96 -7.85 11.81 18.78
CA ARG A 96 -6.64 11.16 19.27
C ARG A 96 -5.47 11.33 18.28
N GLN A 97 -5.67 10.99 17.01
CA GLN A 97 -4.63 11.18 15.99
C GLN A 97 -4.24 12.66 15.79
N TYR A 98 -5.21 13.56 15.81
CA TYR A 98 -5.00 14.99 15.64
C TYR A 98 -4.11 15.57 16.75
N PHE A 99 -4.36 15.22 18.01
CA PHE A 99 -3.55 15.72 19.12
C PHE A 99 -2.09 15.27 19.02
N VAL A 100 -1.86 14.01 18.63
CA VAL A 100 -0.52 13.48 18.40
C VAL A 100 0.17 14.26 17.28
N GLN A 101 -0.51 14.43 16.14
CA GLN A 101 0.05 15.12 14.98
C GLN A 101 0.32 16.61 15.22
N LYS A 102 -0.34 17.23 16.20
CA LYS A 102 -0.16 18.64 16.59
C LYS A 102 0.84 18.83 17.73
N SER A 103 1.37 17.75 18.32
CA SER A 103 2.39 17.87 19.35
C SER A 103 3.67 18.48 18.76
N LYS A 104 4.42 19.25 19.56
CA LYS A 104 5.67 19.88 19.11
C LYS A 104 6.74 18.84 18.74
N GLU A 105 6.67 17.67 19.38
CA GLU A 105 7.65 16.60 19.26
C GLU A 105 7.31 15.64 18.10
N PHE A 106 6.13 15.76 17.47
CA PHE A 106 5.69 14.80 16.46
C PHE A 106 6.65 14.68 15.27
N THR A 107 7.19 15.79 14.79
CA THR A 107 8.19 15.78 13.71
C THR A 107 9.46 15.03 14.13
N GLU A 108 9.95 15.27 15.35
CA GLU A 108 11.15 14.59 15.87
C GLU A 108 10.90 13.09 16.06
N ILE A 109 9.69 12.72 16.50
CA ILE A 109 9.25 11.32 16.60
C ILE A 109 9.22 10.69 15.21
N LEU A 110 8.62 11.34 14.20
CA LEU A 110 8.59 10.82 12.83
C LEU A 110 9.99 10.61 12.26
N ASP A 111 10.89 11.58 12.41
CA ASP A 111 12.27 11.47 11.95
C ASP A 111 13.02 10.31 12.63
N ALA A 112 12.75 10.08 13.93
CA ALA A 112 13.32 8.97 14.66
C ALA A 112 12.74 7.61 14.21
N LEU A 113 11.43 7.54 13.99
CA LEU A 113 10.76 6.33 13.51
C LEU A 113 11.16 5.98 12.07
N GLU A 114 11.35 6.98 11.20
CA GLU A 114 11.79 6.77 9.82
C GLU A 114 13.18 6.14 9.79
N LYS A 115 14.12 6.63 10.60
CA LYS A 115 15.47 6.06 10.72
C LYS A 115 15.46 4.61 11.21
N GLU A 116 14.59 4.27 12.16
CA GLU A 116 14.43 2.88 12.62
C GLU A 116 13.82 2.01 11.52
N TYR A 117 12.92 2.58 10.72
CA TYR A 117 12.23 1.89 9.64
C TYR A 117 13.13 1.58 8.45
N GLU A 118 14.20 2.35 8.19
CA GLU A 118 15.13 2.08 7.08
C GLU A 118 15.67 0.65 7.12
N ASN A 119 16.03 0.14 8.30
CA ASN A 119 16.54 -1.22 8.48
C ASN A 119 15.43 -2.28 8.30
N ASP A 120 14.24 -2.04 8.89
CA ASP A 120 13.06 -2.90 8.73
C ASP A 120 12.66 -3.02 7.25
N PHE A 121 12.75 -1.91 6.50
CA PHE A 121 12.46 -1.90 5.07
C PHE A 121 13.48 -2.69 4.25
N GLU A 122 14.78 -2.55 4.52
CA GLU A 122 15.82 -3.31 3.83
C GLU A 122 15.67 -4.82 4.06
N GLU A 123 15.25 -5.24 5.25
CA GLU A 123 14.95 -6.64 5.55
C GLU A 123 13.72 -7.15 4.78
N LYS A 124 12.66 -6.33 4.69
CA LYS A 124 11.41 -6.66 3.98
C LYS A 124 11.51 -6.59 2.45
N PHE A 125 12.39 -5.73 1.94
CA PHE A 125 12.49 -5.44 0.52
C PHE A 125 13.86 -4.90 0.12
N SER A 126 14.90 -5.72 0.19
CA SER A 126 16.27 -5.30 -0.14
C SER A 126 16.40 -4.50 -1.45
N GLU A 127 17.35 -3.57 -1.52
CA GLU A 127 17.59 -2.78 -2.73
C GLU A 127 17.89 -3.68 -3.94
N THR A 128 18.51 -4.85 -3.69
CA THR A 128 18.76 -5.87 -4.72
C THR A 128 17.47 -6.46 -5.28
N ASP A 129 16.55 -6.91 -4.42
CA ASP A 129 15.30 -7.54 -4.86
C ASP A 129 14.32 -6.51 -5.44
N PHE A 130 14.36 -5.27 -4.94
CA PHE A 130 13.67 -4.14 -5.55
C PHE A 130 14.13 -3.89 -6.98
N ASN A 131 15.44 -3.84 -7.22
CA ASN A 131 15.98 -3.66 -8.58
C ASN A 131 15.62 -4.84 -9.50
N LYS A 132 15.72 -6.09 -9.02
CA LYS A 132 15.26 -7.26 -9.78
C LYS A 132 13.77 -7.18 -10.14
N MET A 133 12.93 -6.65 -9.25
CA MET A 133 11.52 -6.43 -9.56
C MET A 133 11.37 -5.36 -10.66
N LEU A 134 12.13 -4.26 -10.58
CA LEU A 134 12.08 -3.17 -11.57
C LEU A 134 12.52 -3.60 -12.97
N ASP A 135 13.40 -4.59 -13.08
CA ASP A 135 13.88 -5.12 -14.36
C ASP A 135 12.78 -5.90 -15.12
N LYS A 136 11.64 -6.21 -14.49
CA LYS A 136 10.51 -6.86 -15.16
C LYS A 136 9.91 -5.92 -16.20
N THR A 137 9.79 -6.42 -17.43
CA THR A 137 9.28 -5.67 -18.58
C THR A 137 7.84 -6.00 -18.95
N THR A 138 7.17 -6.86 -18.19
CA THR A 138 5.77 -7.26 -18.41
C THR A 138 4.89 -6.91 -17.21
N CYS A 139 3.64 -6.54 -17.49
CA CYS A 139 2.64 -6.32 -16.45
C CYS A 139 2.26 -7.66 -15.79
N SER A 140 2.36 -7.73 -14.46
CA SER A 140 2.03 -8.92 -13.67
C SER A 140 0.56 -9.35 -13.80
N TYR A 141 -0.34 -8.40 -14.10
CA TYR A 141 -1.77 -8.62 -14.25
C TYR A 141 -2.18 -9.02 -15.68
N CYS A 142 -2.08 -8.09 -16.64
CA CYS A 142 -2.56 -8.35 -18.00
C CYS A 142 -1.50 -8.91 -18.95
N GLY A 143 -0.23 -8.99 -18.54
CA GLY A 143 0.87 -9.55 -19.32
C GLY A 143 1.51 -8.63 -20.35
N ILE A 144 0.90 -7.48 -20.67
CA ILE A 144 1.44 -6.59 -21.71
C ILE A 144 2.88 -6.17 -21.39
N SER A 145 3.76 -6.23 -22.39
CA SER A 145 5.16 -5.83 -22.25
C SER A 145 5.38 -4.34 -22.55
N LEU A 146 6.48 -3.78 -22.05
CA LEU A 146 6.93 -2.44 -22.41
C LEU A 146 7.08 -2.26 -23.92
N ALA A 147 7.63 -3.27 -24.61
CA ALA A 147 7.76 -3.24 -26.07
C ALA A 147 6.39 -3.19 -26.77
N GLN A 148 5.40 -3.95 -26.28
CA GLN A 148 4.04 -3.89 -26.82
C GLN A 148 3.36 -2.54 -26.55
N ILE A 149 3.57 -1.95 -25.37
CA ILE A 149 3.08 -0.59 -25.06
C ILE A 149 3.69 0.42 -26.02
N GLU A 150 5.00 0.34 -26.26
CA GLU A 150 5.71 1.22 -27.20
C GLU A 150 5.19 1.08 -28.63
N GLU A 151 5.01 -0.15 -29.12
CA GLU A 151 4.46 -0.40 -30.47
C GLU A 151 3.02 0.12 -30.61
N LEU A 152 2.17 -0.08 -29.60
CA LEU A 152 0.83 0.51 -29.60
C LEU A 152 0.88 2.04 -29.62
N GLY A 153 1.81 2.64 -28.88
CA GLY A 153 2.03 4.09 -28.86
C GLY A 153 2.46 4.64 -30.23
N LYS A 154 3.49 4.06 -30.84
CA LYS A 154 3.99 4.44 -32.18
C LYS A 154 2.92 4.37 -33.26
N ASN A 155 1.97 3.44 -33.13
CA ASN A 155 0.89 3.23 -34.08
C ASN A 155 -0.42 3.98 -33.71
N GLY A 156 -0.39 4.91 -32.75
CA GLY A 156 -1.55 5.71 -32.36
C GLY A 156 -2.69 4.90 -31.75
N LYS A 157 -2.39 3.74 -31.14
CA LYS A 157 -3.37 2.84 -30.52
C LYS A 157 -3.51 3.04 -29.00
N LEU A 158 -2.83 4.04 -28.43
CA LEU A 158 -2.95 4.44 -27.03
C LEU A 158 -3.59 5.83 -26.91
N ASN A 159 -4.56 5.97 -26.01
CA ASN A 159 -5.33 7.20 -25.79
C ASN A 159 -5.09 7.82 -24.40
N ASN A 160 -3.89 7.63 -23.84
CA ASN A 160 -3.56 8.14 -22.51
C ASN A 160 -3.21 9.63 -22.56
N LYS A 161 -3.83 10.44 -21.68
CA LYS A 161 -3.57 11.89 -21.56
C LYS A 161 -2.49 12.25 -20.54
N ARG A 162 -1.92 11.26 -19.83
CA ARG A 162 -0.93 11.44 -18.76
C ARG A 162 0.51 11.23 -19.23
N SER A 163 0.79 11.37 -20.53
CA SER A 163 2.10 11.02 -21.15
C SER A 163 3.30 11.75 -20.56
N ASP A 164 3.08 12.92 -19.96
CA ASP A 164 4.06 13.74 -19.28
C ASP A 164 4.58 13.12 -17.97
N THR A 165 3.78 12.26 -17.33
CA THR A 165 4.03 11.79 -15.97
C THR A 165 3.94 10.27 -15.83
N ARG A 166 3.02 9.61 -16.54
CA ARG A 166 2.69 8.18 -16.34
C ARG A 166 2.12 7.49 -17.61
N GLY A 167 2.19 6.17 -17.63
CA GLY A 167 1.37 5.32 -18.51
C GLY A 167 1.90 4.93 -19.88
N TYR A 168 3.19 5.14 -20.13
CA TYR A 168 3.94 4.44 -21.18
C TYR A 168 4.99 3.48 -20.62
N THR A 169 5.09 3.39 -19.31
CA THR A 169 6.00 2.53 -18.56
C THR A 169 5.23 1.66 -17.58
N LEU A 170 5.92 0.68 -16.98
CA LEU A 170 5.38 -0.07 -15.85
C LEU A 170 5.63 0.68 -14.54
N GLU A 171 4.73 0.47 -13.61
CA GLU A 171 4.67 1.11 -12.30
C GLU A 171 4.72 0.04 -11.22
N ILE A 172 5.19 0.44 -10.04
CA ILE A 172 5.13 -0.43 -8.88
C ILE A 172 3.69 -0.39 -8.35
N ASP A 173 3.10 -1.57 -8.22
CA ASP A 173 1.81 -1.78 -7.55
C ASP A 173 2.00 -2.61 -6.28
N ARG A 174 1.15 -2.34 -5.29
CA ARG A 174 0.99 -3.19 -4.11
C ARG A 174 -0.20 -4.11 -4.35
N LYS A 175 0.05 -5.42 -4.33
CA LYS A 175 -0.99 -6.45 -4.48
C LYS A 175 -2.09 -6.23 -3.46
N LEU A 176 -1.71 -6.08 -2.18
CA LEU A 176 -2.58 -5.64 -1.10
C LEU A 176 -2.26 -4.16 -0.78
N PRO A 177 -3.12 -3.23 -1.21
CA PRO A 177 -2.81 -1.80 -1.29
C PRO A 177 -2.65 -1.14 0.09
N ASN A 178 -3.25 -1.69 1.13
CA ASN A 178 -3.20 -1.13 2.48
C ASN A 178 -2.07 -1.72 3.34
N LEU A 179 -1.22 -2.58 2.77
CA LEU A 179 -0.01 -3.07 3.44
C LEU A 179 1.23 -2.28 3.02
N GLU A 180 2.33 -2.50 3.73
CA GLU A 180 3.65 -1.98 3.43
C GLU A 180 4.15 -2.46 2.05
N TYR A 181 5.09 -1.72 1.46
CA TYR A 181 5.88 -2.22 0.33
C TYR A 181 6.81 -3.31 0.84
N SER A 182 6.80 -4.47 0.18
CA SER A 182 7.68 -5.61 0.45
C SER A 182 7.95 -6.39 -0.83
N GLU A 183 8.96 -7.27 -0.83
CA GLU A 183 9.21 -8.16 -1.99
C GLU A 183 7.94 -8.97 -2.34
N GLU A 184 7.21 -9.44 -1.33
CA GLU A 184 6.01 -10.26 -1.52
C GLU A 184 4.79 -9.44 -1.96
N ASN A 185 4.64 -8.23 -1.44
CA ASN A 185 3.47 -7.39 -1.70
C ASN A 185 3.62 -6.52 -2.96
N CYS A 186 4.81 -6.38 -3.52
CA CYS A 186 5.02 -5.53 -4.70
C CYS A 186 5.08 -6.32 -6.02
N CYS A 187 4.64 -5.67 -7.10
CA CYS A 187 4.81 -6.17 -8.46
C CYS A 187 4.89 -5.02 -9.48
N MET A 188 5.32 -5.33 -10.71
CA MET A 188 5.25 -4.39 -11.81
C MET A 188 3.90 -4.51 -12.54
N ALA A 189 3.22 -3.39 -12.71
CA ALA A 189 1.92 -3.29 -13.35
C ALA A 189 1.94 -2.22 -14.45
N CYS A 190 1.20 -2.43 -15.54
CA CYS A 190 0.97 -1.33 -16.48
C CYS A 190 0.00 -0.33 -15.85
N TYR A 191 0.09 0.92 -16.28
CA TYR A 191 -0.76 2.00 -15.79
C TYR A 191 -2.26 1.66 -15.80
N TRP A 192 -2.76 1.04 -16.86
CA TRP A 192 -4.18 0.69 -16.94
C TRP A 192 -4.60 -0.35 -15.90
N CYS A 193 -3.78 -1.37 -15.64
CA CYS A 193 -4.09 -2.34 -14.60
C CYS A 193 -3.99 -1.73 -13.21
N ASN A 194 -2.94 -0.95 -12.95
CA ASN A 194 -2.75 -0.29 -11.65
C ASN A 194 -3.94 0.65 -11.33
N ASN A 195 -4.36 1.47 -12.30
CA ASN A 195 -5.48 2.39 -12.11
C ASN A 195 -6.85 1.68 -12.07
N ALA A 196 -7.03 0.54 -12.75
CA ALA A 196 -8.28 -0.21 -12.69
C ALA A 196 -8.39 -1.05 -11.41
N LYS A 197 -7.26 -1.52 -10.88
CA LYS A 197 -7.20 -2.26 -9.62
C LYS A 197 -7.50 -1.34 -8.43
N THR A 198 -6.94 -0.13 -8.44
CA THR A 198 -7.06 0.84 -7.35
C THR A 198 -6.61 0.25 -6.00
N ASP A 199 -7.03 0.87 -4.91
CA ASP A 199 -6.90 0.31 -3.56
C ASP A 199 -8.05 -0.67 -3.20
N GLU A 200 -8.96 -0.93 -4.14
CA GLU A 200 -10.20 -1.70 -3.94
C GLU A 200 -10.03 -3.22 -4.14
N PHE A 201 -9.34 -3.65 -5.20
CA PHE A 201 -9.34 -5.07 -5.57
C PHE A 201 -8.06 -5.79 -5.15
N SER A 202 -8.20 -6.98 -4.57
CA SER A 202 -7.10 -7.93 -4.43
C SER A 202 -6.72 -8.53 -5.80
N PRO A 203 -5.53 -9.15 -5.97
CA PRO A 203 -5.21 -9.85 -7.22
C PRO A 203 -6.26 -10.87 -7.61
N LYS A 204 -6.77 -11.66 -6.65
CA LYS A 204 -7.80 -12.68 -6.88
C LYS A 204 -9.08 -12.08 -7.46
N GLU A 205 -9.56 -10.97 -6.91
CA GLU A 205 -10.75 -10.26 -7.42
C GLU A 205 -10.48 -9.57 -8.75
N PHE A 206 -9.27 -9.04 -8.95
CA PHE A 206 -8.89 -8.30 -10.14
C PHE A 206 -8.65 -9.19 -11.38
N LYS A 207 -8.47 -10.50 -11.20
CA LYS A 207 -8.20 -11.47 -12.28
C LYS A 207 -9.12 -11.34 -13.50
N PRO A 208 -10.47 -11.41 -13.38
CA PRO A 208 -11.36 -11.26 -14.53
C PRO A 208 -11.23 -9.90 -15.23
N ILE A 209 -10.94 -8.82 -14.49
CA ILE A 209 -10.73 -7.49 -15.06
C ILE A 209 -9.43 -7.45 -15.86
N ALA A 210 -8.34 -7.99 -15.31
CA ALA A 210 -7.05 -8.10 -15.98
C ALA A 210 -7.13 -8.94 -17.27
N GLU A 211 -7.94 -10.00 -17.28
CA GLU A 211 -8.24 -10.79 -18.47
C GLU A 211 -9.01 -9.98 -19.52
N GLY A 212 -10.00 -9.20 -19.11
CA GLY A 212 -10.72 -8.27 -20.01
C GLY A 212 -9.79 -7.22 -20.62
N ILE A 213 -8.92 -6.61 -19.80
CA ILE A 213 -7.90 -5.64 -20.26
C ILE A 213 -6.97 -6.29 -21.28
N ARG A 214 -6.48 -7.51 -21.02
CA ARG A 214 -5.61 -8.26 -21.93
C ARG A 214 -6.28 -8.55 -23.27
N LYS A 215 -7.56 -8.95 -23.28
CA LYS A 215 -8.32 -9.14 -24.52
C LYS A 215 -8.36 -7.85 -25.35
N ALA A 216 -8.61 -6.71 -24.70
CA ALA A 216 -8.60 -5.42 -25.40
C ALA A 216 -7.22 -5.08 -25.99
N TRP A 217 -6.12 -5.44 -25.30
CA TRP A 217 -4.77 -5.26 -25.84
C TRP A 217 -4.48 -6.16 -27.03
N ASN A 218 -4.85 -7.44 -26.96
CA ASN A 218 -4.66 -8.39 -28.06
C ASN A 218 -5.38 -7.91 -29.34
N GLU A 219 -6.60 -7.38 -29.21
CA GLU A 219 -7.32 -6.80 -30.36
C GLU A 219 -6.57 -5.61 -30.98
N ARG A 220 -6.00 -4.73 -30.15
CA ARG A 220 -5.22 -3.59 -30.66
C ARG A 220 -3.90 -4.02 -31.28
N LEU A 221 -3.21 -5.02 -30.70
CA LEU A 221 -1.97 -5.57 -31.24
C LEU A 221 -2.22 -6.24 -32.60
N LYS A 222 -3.33 -6.99 -32.74
CA LYS A 222 -3.76 -7.60 -34.00
C LYS A 222 -3.99 -6.56 -35.09
N GLN A 223 -4.61 -5.42 -34.77
CA GLN A 223 -4.83 -4.32 -35.73
C GLN A 223 -3.52 -3.73 -36.31
N ILE A 224 -2.40 -3.90 -35.61
CA ILE A 224 -1.07 -3.42 -36.05
C ILE A 224 -0.13 -4.57 -36.45
N GLY A 225 -0.67 -5.77 -36.66
CA GLY A 225 0.09 -6.94 -37.10
C GLY A 225 1.11 -7.47 -36.08
N LYS A 226 0.91 -7.20 -34.78
CA LYS A 226 1.79 -7.68 -33.71
C LYS A 226 1.22 -8.94 -33.05
N ALA A 227 2.11 -9.75 -32.49
CA ALA A 227 1.75 -10.94 -31.74
C ALA A 227 0.92 -10.58 -30.49
N GLU A 228 0.03 -11.51 -30.12
CA GLU A 228 -0.75 -11.44 -28.89
C GLU A 228 0.14 -11.51 -27.64
N ILE A 229 -0.42 -11.10 -26.50
CA ILE A 229 0.26 -11.21 -25.21
C ILE A 229 0.38 -12.69 -24.82
N GLU A 230 1.62 -13.18 -24.77
CA GLU A 230 1.96 -14.45 -24.12
C GLU A 230 1.94 -14.28 -22.61
N TYR A 231 0.83 -14.65 -21.97
CA TYR A 231 0.71 -14.57 -20.52
C TYR A 231 0.86 -15.95 -19.88
N LYS A 232 1.96 -16.12 -19.14
CA LYS A 232 2.13 -17.27 -18.24
C LYS A 232 1.46 -16.93 -16.90
N SER A 233 0.33 -17.56 -16.64
CA SER A 233 -0.39 -17.37 -15.37
C SER A 233 0.44 -17.90 -14.21
N ASP A 234 0.69 -17.03 -13.23
CA ASP A 234 1.15 -17.44 -11.90
C ASP A 234 -0.08 -17.71 -11.03
N GLU A 235 -0.41 -18.99 -10.81
CA GLU A 235 -1.54 -19.34 -9.95
C GLU A 235 -1.39 -18.83 -8.52
N LYS A 236 -0.17 -18.72 -8.00
CA LYS A 236 0.06 -18.22 -6.64
C LYS A 236 -0.29 -16.73 -6.58
N PHE A 237 0.09 -15.96 -7.60
CA PHE A 237 -0.28 -14.55 -7.71
C PHE A 237 -1.79 -14.35 -7.60
N TRP A 238 -2.57 -15.10 -8.38
CA TRP A 238 -4.04 -14.98 -8.42
C TRP A 238 -4.76 -15.57 -7.20
N LYS A 239 -4.07 -16.29 -6.32
CA LYS A 239 -4.62 -16.75 -5.03
C LYS A 239 -4.53 -15.69 -3.93
N THR A 240 -3.82 -14.58 -4.18
CA THR A 240 -3.68 -13.48 -3.23
C THR A 240 -4.99 -12.74 -3.07
N ASP A 241 -5.50 -12.71 -1.85
CA ASP A 241 -6.73 -12.04 -1.42
C ASP A 241 -6.48 -11.21 -0.15
N PHE A 242 -7.45 -10.42 0.31
CA PHE A 242 -7.29 -9.51 1.46
C PHE A 242 -6.97 -10.19 2.80
N ASP A 243 -7.17 -11.51 2.91
CA ASP A 243 -6.81 -12.32 4.06
C ASP A 243 -5.43 -13.01 3.91
N THR A 244 -4.81 -12.91 2.73
CA THR A 244 -3.52 -13.56 2.42
C THR A 244 -2.41 -12.93 3.24
N LYS A 245 -1.78 -13.71 4.11
CA LYS A 245 -0.62 -13.27 4.89
C LYS A 245 0.57 -12.99 3.97
N MET A 246 1.04 -11.76 3.98
CA MET A 246 2.30 -11.34 3.34
C MET A 246 3.36 -11.36 4.43
N ASN A 247 4.01 -12.51 4.61
CA ASN A 247 5.06 -12.61 5.61
C ASN A 247 6.35 -12.12 4.95
N PRO A 248 6.97 -11.02 5.40
CA PRO A 248 8.33 -10.77 4.96
C PRO A 248 9.18 -11.99 5.31
N LYS A 249 10.01 -12.45 4.37
CA LYS A 249 10.99 -13.49 4.67
C LYS A 249 12.00 -12.91 5.65
N ILE A 250 11.71 -13.03 6.93
CA ILE A 250 12.69 -12.78 7.98
C ILE A 250 13.75 -13.87 7.81
N LYS A 251 14.93 -13.48 7.32
CA LYS A 251 16.10 -14.37 7.24
C LYS A 251 16.79 -14.48 8.58
#